data_AF-A0A091BB40-F1
#
_entry.id   AF-A0A091BB40-F1
#
_cell.length_a   1.000
_cell.length_b   1.000
_cell.length_c   1.000
_cell.angle_alpha   90.00
_cell.angle_beta   90.00
_cell.angle_gamma   90.00
#
_symmetry.space_group_name_H-M   'P 1'
#
loop_
_entity.id
_entity.type
_entity.pdbx_description
1 polymer ?
#
loop_
_entity_poly.entity_id
_entity_poly.type
_entity_poly.pdbx_seq_one_letter_code
_entity_poly.pdbx_strand_id
1 'polypeptide(L)'
;MSADPNDLTARLAAAADLLNEIAADRSAFEALPREVQKQLQAAVGRFHNPDPEAYRKNRKARAREAAAAKIAAEEAILDRTGIRELRRRPVFTTPNYLPPGGFTAAGSGEFVGGDVHIAGDEPAPREALEPRHCYVCKRKYTRLHPFYDQMCVECGDFNFIKRTETADLRGRVALLTGGRVKIGYQAGIKLLRAGCRLIVTTRFPRDSAQRYAEEPDFAEWGHRLEIHGLDLRHTPSVEAFCELLLAKESRLDYIVNNACQTVRRPPQFYAHMMALERAAQADMPEHVRGLLGAYEGLRAVEMLPGVDPTALANLAAAPGITRAAELSQVPLLAEELLGQAHLFPEGRLDQDRQQVDLRGRNSWRLLMHEVSSVELLEVQLVNAVAPFILNARLKPLMLRTPERDKHIVNVSAMEGQFYRNFKTTRHPHTNMAKAALNMMTRTSAADYFNDGIHMNAVDTGWITDEDPVEIAERKQREERFHPPLDIVDGAARIVDPIIDGANTGRHVWGQFLKDYRPTDW
;
A
#
# COMPACT_ATOMS: atom_id res chain seq x y z
N MET A 1 58.85 -1.63 62.68
CA MET A 1 57.42 -1.94 62.46
C MET A 1 57.36 -3.17 61.58
N SER A 2 57.21 -4.34 62.19
CA SER A 2 57.11 -5.63 61.49
C SER A 2 55.77 -5.68 60.81
N ALA A 3 55.73 -5.68 59.47
CA ALA A 3 54.51 -5.89 58.72
C ALA A 3 53.92 -7.26 59.10
N ASP A 4 52.64 -7.28 59.44
CA ASP A 4 51.92 -8.51 59.76
C ASP A 4 51.95 -9.43 58.52
N PRO A 5 52.48 -10.68 58.62
CA PRO A 5 52.48 -11.63 57.51
C PRO A 5 51.07 -11.98 57.00
N ASN A 6 50.01 -11.56 57.71
CA ASN A 6 48.63 -11.63 57.28
C ASN A 6 48.06 -10.35 56.60
N ASP A 7 48.87 -9.30 56.40
CA ASP A 7 48.39 -8.14 55.62
C ASP A 7 48.27 -8.49 54.14
N LEU A 8 47.04 -8.85 53.76
CA LEU A 8 46.66 -9.17 52.40
C LEU A 8 46.98 -8.03 51.43
N THR A 9 46.92 -6.78 51.88
CA THR A 9 47.17 -5.59 51.06
C THR A 9 48.63 -5.51 50.65
N ALA A 10 49.54 -5.66 51.62
CA ALA A 10 50.98 -5.68 51.36
C ALA A 10 51.39 -6.84 50.44
N ARG A 11 50.77 -8.02 50.61
CA ARG A 11 51.04 -9.20 49.76
C ARG A 11 50.53 -9.03 48.33
N LEU A 12 49.39 -8.37 48.14
CA LEU A 12 48.87 -8.07 46.80
C LEU A 12 49.69 -6.99 46.09
N ALA A 13 50.17 -5.96 46.81
CA ALA A 13 51.07 -4.95 46.27
C ALA A 13 52.38 -5.57 45.78
N ALA A 14 53.03 -6.39 46.62
CA ALA A 14 54.25 -7.09 46.24
C ALA A 14 54.05 -8.05 45.05
N ALA A 15 52.91 -8.73 44.97
CA ALA A 15 52.57 -9.58 43.83
C ALA A 15 52.36 -8.77 42.54
N ALA A 16 51.78 -7.57 42.62
CA ALA A 16 51.60 -6.69 41.47
C ALA A 16 52.94 -6.12 40.97
N ASP A 17 53.81 -5.69 41.88
CA ASP A 17 55.16 -5.20 41.54
C ASP A 17 55.98 -6.29 40.84
N LEU A 18 55.98 -7.51 41.38
CA LEU A 18 56.64 -8.67 40.77
C LEU A 18 56.11 -9.00 39.37
N LEU A 19 54.79 -8.91 39.16
CA LEU A 19 54.21 -9.13 37.83
C LEU A 19 54.59 -8.04 36.83
N ASN A 20 54.74 -6.78 37.28
CA ASN A 20 55.19 -5.67 36.44
C ASN A 20 56.67 -5.82 36.05
N GLU A 21 57.53 -6.26 36.97
CA GLU A 21 58.94 -6.58 36.68
C GLU A 21 59.06 -7.69 35.62
N ILE A 22 58.29 -8.76 35.77
CA ILE A 22 58.21 -9.86 34.79
C ILE A 22 57.68 -9.38 33.43
N ALA A 23 56.75 -8.42 33.42
CA ALA A 23 56.22 -7.85 32.18
C ALA A 23 57.24 -6.95 31.46
N ALA A 24 58.10 -6.26 32.22
CA ALA A 24 59.17 -5.41 31.70
C ALA A 24 60.38 -6.22 31.19
N ASP A 25 60.71 -7.33 31.85
CA ASP A 25 61.76 -8.27 31.41
C ASP A 25 61.26 -9.73 31.46
N ARG A 26 60.94 -10.25 30.28
CA ARG A 26 60.39 -11.58 30.10
C ARG A 26 61.42 -12.71 30.28
N SER A 27 62.71 -12.38 30.23
CA SER A 27 63.79 -13.37 30.36
C SER A 27 63.80 -14.04 31.73
N ALA A 28 63.45 -13.28 32.78
CA ALA A 28 63.31 -13.78 34.15
C ALA A 28 62.19 -14.82 34.27
N PHE A 29 61.09 -14.67 33.52
CA PHE A 29 60.01 -15.65 33.49
C PHE A 29 60.38 -16.89 32.68
N GLU A 30 61.04 -16.72 31.53
CA GLU A 30 61.46 -17.81 30.66
C GLU A 30 62.53 -18.71 31.30
N ALA A 31 63.34 -18.16 32.22
CA ALA A 31 64.33 -18.89 33.00
C ALA A 31 63.72 -19.77 34.13
N LEU A 32 62.45 -19.58 34.50
CA LEU A 32 61.79 -20.37 35.54
C LEU A 32 61.50 -21.80 35.06
N PRO A 33 61.41 -22.80 35.98
CA PRO A 33 60.94 -24.13 35.63
C PRO A 33 59.55 -24.09 34.98
N ARG A 34 59.33 -24.90 33.93
CA ARG A 34 58.06 -24.94 33.19
C ARG A 34 56.82 -25.13 34.08
N GLU A 35 56.94 -25.86 35.18
CA GLU A 35 55.82 -26.05 36.12
C GLU A 35 55.47 -24.78 36.91
N VAL A 36 56.47 -23.98 37.28
CA VAL A 36 56.27 -22.69 37.96
C VAL A 36 55.67 -21.68 36.98
N GLN A 37 56.15 -21.66 35.72
CA GLN A 37 55.57 -20.84 34.65
C GLN A 37 54.08 -21.16 34.45
N LYS A 38 53.73 -22.45 34.33
CA LYS A 38 52.33 -22.91 34.22
C LYS A 38 51.50 -22.52 35.44
N GLN A 39 52.04 -22.67 36.65
CA GLN A 39 51.32 -22.36 37.89
C GLN A 39 51.03 -20.86 38.01
N LEU A 40 52.00 -19.99 37.70
CA LEU A 40 51.81 -18.54 37.70
C LEU A 40 50.79 -18.10 36.64
N GLN A 41 50.92 -18.62 35.40
CA GLN A 41 49.95 -18.35 34.33
C GLN A 41 48.54 -18.83 34.69
N ALA A 42 48.40 -19.99 35.32
CA ALA A 42 47.11 -20.52 35.77
C ALA A 42 46.52 -19.71 36.94
N ALA A 43 47.35 -19.19 37.84
CA ALA A 43 46.90 -18.32 38.95
C ALA A 43 46.42 -16.97 38.43
N VAL A 44 47.20 -16.30 37.57
CA VAL A 44 46.81 -15.04 36.91
C VAL A 44 45.56 -15.25 36.04
N GLY A 45 45.50 -16.34 35.29
CA GLY A 45 44.34 -16.70 34.47
C GLY A 45 43.06 -16.91 35.29
N ARG A 46 43.14 -17.62 36.42
CA ARG A 46 42.00 -17.82 37.35
C ARG A 46 41.61 -16.55 38.10
N PHE A 47 42.56 -15.66 38.41
CA PHE A 47 42.25 -14.39 39.06
C PHE A 47 41.57 -13.41 38.09
N HIS A 48 42.09 -13.30 36.87
CA HIS A 48 41.53 -12.41 35.84
C HIS A 48 40.25 -12.98 35.22
N ASN A 49 40.11 -14.31 35.16
CA ASN A 49 38.97 -14.98 34.54
C ASN A 49 38.55 -16.23 35.34
N PRO A 50 37.98 -16.05 36.55
CA PRO A 50 37.65 -17.16 37.47
C PRO A 50 36.63 -18.15 36.91
N ASP A 51 35.78 -17.69 35.98
CA ASP A 51 34.91 -18.54 35.16
C ASP A 51 34.89 -18.02 33.71
N PRO A 52 35.73 -18.60 32.82
CA PRO A 52 35.80 -18.23 31.42
C PRO A 52 34.49 -18.40 30.64
N GLU A 53 33.58 -19.26 31.11
CA GLU A 53 32.26 -19.45 30.50
C GLU A 53 31.29 -18.36 30.95
N ALA A 54 31.24 -18.04 32.24
CA ALA A 54 30.45 -16.93 32.76
C ALA A 54 30.90 -15.57 32.21
N TYR A 55 32.22 -15.33 32.08
CA TYR A 55 32.73 -14.10 31.46
C TYR A 55 32.29 -13.96 30.00
N ARG A 56 32.41 -15.04 29.20
CA ARG A 56 31.93 -15.07 27.80
C ARG A 56 30.42 -14.86 27.72
N LYS A 57 29.65 -15.49 28.60
CA LYS A 57 28.18 -15.35 28.69
C LYS A 57 27.78 -13.91 29.05
N ASN A 58 28.42 -13.31 30.05
CA ASN A 58 28.15 -11.93 30.48
C ASN A 58 28.55 -10.91 29.41
N ARG A 59 29.68 -11.08 28.73
CA ARG A 59 30.08 -10.21 27.60
C ARG A 59 29.06 -10.31 26.46
N LYS A 60 28.60 -11.52 26.13
CA LYS A 60 27.55 -11.72 25.12
C LYS A 60 26.21 -11.13 25.55
N ALA A 61 25.85 -11.21 26.83
CA ALA A 61 24.66 -10.58 27.40
C ALA A 61 24.74 -9.05 27.30
N ARG A 62 25.84 -8.43 27.77
CA ARG A 62 26.06 -6.98 27.65
C ARG A 62 26.05 -6.49 26.20
N ALA A 63 26.68 -7.24 25.28
CA ALA A 63 26.64 -6.90 23.86
C ALA A 63 25.22 -6.96 23.27
N ARG A 64 24.41 -7.95 23.70
CA ARG A 64 23.00 -8.06 23.33
C ARG A 64 22.16 -6.92 23.91
N GLU A 65 22.37 -6.58 25.19
CA GLU A 65 21.71 -5.45 25.85
C GLU A 65 22.04 -4.13 25.18
N ALA A 66 23.31 -3.87 24.86
CA ALA A 66 23.74 -2.68 24.15
C ALA A 66 23.13 -2.59 22.74
N ALA A 67 23.08 -3.71 22.01
CA ALA A 67 22.43 -3.78 20.71
C ALA A 67 20.91 -3.52 20.82
N ALA A 68 20.24 -4.10 21.81
CA ALA A 68 18.82 -3.89 22.06
C ALA A 68 18.51 -2.43 22.44
N ALA A 69 19.34 -1.82 23.31
CA ALA A 69 19.21 -0.42 23.69
C ALA A 69 19.38 0.53 22.49
N LYS A 70 20.35 0.25 21.61
CA LYS A 70 20.55 1.00 20.38
C LYS A 70 19.35 0.89 19.43
N ILE A 71 18.81 -0.32 19.24
CA ILE A 71 17.60 -0.55 18.44
C ILE A 71 16.41 0.21 19.02
N ALA A 72 16.21 0.15 20.34
CA ALA A 72 15.11 0.84 21.00
C ALA A 72 15.21 2.37 20.86
N ALA A 73 16.43 2.94 20.96
CA ALA A 73 16.66 4.36 20.74
C ALA A 73 16.39 4.76 19.28
N GLU A 74 16.77 3.93 18.31
CA GLU A 74 16.48 4.16 16.89
C GLU A 74 14.96 4.14 16.62
N GLU A 75 14.26 3.12 17.10
CA GLU A 75 12.80 3.01 16.95
C GLU A 75 12.06 4.19 17.60
N ALA A 76 12.51 4.65 18.77
CA ALA A 76 11.92 5.82 19.43
C ALA A 76 12.04 7.12 18.61
N ILE A 77 13.06 7.25 17.76
CA ILE A 77 13.20 8.39 16.84
C ILE A 77 12.23 8.24 15.66
N LEU A 78 12.18 7.04 15.06
CA LEU A 78 11.33 6.77 13.91
C LEU A 78 9.83 6.84 14.27
N ASP A 79 9.45 6.37 15.46
CA ASP A 79 8.07 6.35 15.94
C ASP A 79 7.43 7.73 16.07
N ARG A 80 8.25 8.80 16.10
CA ARG A 80 7.79 10.19 16.10
C ARG A 80 7.49 10.74 14.71
N THR A 81 7.70 9.97 13.65
CA THR A 81 7.35 10.37 12.28
C THR A 81 5.84 10.28 12.04
N GLY A 82 5.32 11.20 11.22
CA GLY A 82 3.88 11.27 10.93
C GLY A 82 3.31 9.97 10.36
N ILE A 83 4.03 9.30 9.44
CA ILE A 83 3.56 8.03 8.86
C ILE A 83 3.43 6.91 9.90
N ARG A 84 4.33 6.86 10.89
CA ARG A 84 4.23 5.88 11.99
C ARG A 84 3.13 6.22 12.97
N GLU A 85 2.85 7.50 13.19
CA GLU A 85 1.67 7.93 13.95
C GLU A 85 0.37 7.50 13.29
N LEU A 86 0.24 7.70 11.97
CA LEU A 86 -0.94 7.27 11.22
C LEU A 86 -1.13 5.74 11.29
N ARG A 87 -0.05 4.95 11.17
CA ARG A 87 -0.10 3.48 11.29
C ARG A 87 -0.58 2.99 12.67
N ARG A 88 -0.46 3.80 13.73
CA ARG A 88 -0.95 3.45 15.08
C ARG A 88 -2.44 3.71 15.26
N ARG A 89 -3.08 4.47 14.36
CA ARG A 89 -4.52 4.72 14.44
C ARG A 89 -5.28 3.42 14.15
N PRO A 90 -6.42 3.17 14.83
CA PRO A 90 -7.19 1.94 14.64
C PRO A 90 -7.84 1.85 13.26
N VAL A 91 -8.12 3.00 12.62
CA VAL A 91 -8.77 3.10 11.31
C VAL A 91 -8.03 4.16 10.50
N PHE A 92 -7.84 3.92 9.20
CA PHE A 92 -7.32 4.94 8.30
C PHE A 92 -8.28 6.12 8.17
N THR A 93 -7.76 7.33 8.35
CA THR A 93 -8.50 8.59 8.19
C THR A 93 -8.15 9.23 6.85
N THR A 94 -9.16 9.58 6.06
CA THR A 94 -9.02 10.28 4.78
C THR A 94 -8.62 11.75 5.02
N PRO A 95 -7.43 12.20 4.57
CA PRO A 95 -6.99 13.59 4.75
C PRO A 95 -7.83 14.58 3.95
N ASN A 96 -8.12 15.75 4.51
CA ASN A 96 -8.79 16.82 3.76
C ASN A 96 -7.83 17.48 2.72
N TYR A 97 -8.18 17.40 1.42
CA TYR A 97 -7.35 17.88 0.29
C TYR A 97 -7.89 19.18 -0.35
N LEU A 98 -8.80 19.90 0.32
CA LEU A 98 -9.48 21.05 -0.29
C LEU A 98 -8.47 22.07 -0.84
N PRO A 99 -8.61 22.49 -2.11
CA PRO A 99 -7.87 23.65 -2.61
C PRO A 99 -8.33 24.90 -1.84
N PRO A 100 -7.43 25.84 -1.49
CA PRO A 100 -7.85 27.11 -0.90
C PRO A 100 -8.84 27.86 -1.81
N GLY A 101 -9.82 28.54 -1.21
CA GLY A 101 -10.72 29.42 -1.97
C GLY A 101 -9.93 30.49 -2.73
N GLY A 102 -10.13 30.60 -4.05
CA GLY A 102 -9.43 31.55 -4.92
C GLY A 102 -8.13 31.06 -5.54
N PHE A 103 -7.86 29.75 -5.52
CA PHE A 103 -6.66 29.16 -6.13
C PHE A 103 -6.50 29.48 -7.62
N THR A 104 -5.45 30.23 -7.95
CA THR A 104 -4.90 30.36 -9.30
C THR A 104 -3.65 29.50 -9.39
N ALA A 105 -3.59 28.58 -10.36
CA ALA A 105 -2.45 27.70 -10.59
C ALA A 105 -1.22 28.50 -11.06
N ALA A 106 -0.51 29.11 -10.10
CA ALA A 106 0.77 29.75 -10.32
C ALA A 106 1.56 29.81 -9.00
N GLY A 107 2.63 29.01 -8.93
CA GLY A 107 3.69 29.19 -7.94
C GLY A 107 3.52 28.40 -6.63
N SER A 108 4.55 27.63 -6.32
CA SER A 108 4.79 26.97 -5.03
C SER A 108 4.61 27.91 -3.84
N GLY A 109 3.58 27.73 -3.04
CA GLY A 109 3.40 28.47 -1.78
C GLY A 109 2.29 27.87 -0.92
N GLU A 110 2.69 27.27 0.21
CA GLU A 110 1.92 26.91 1.41
C GLU A 110 0.52 26.29 1.22
N PHE A 111 0.50 24.95 1.14
CA PHE A 111 -0.71 24.15 1.34
C PHE A 111 -0.76 23.64 2.78
N VAL A 112 -1.74 24.11 3.56
CA VAL A 112 -2.07 23.56 4.87
C VAL A 112 -3.14 22.47 4.68
N GLY A 113 -2.70 21.23 4.49
CA GLY A 113 -3.57 20.06 4.54
C GLY A 113 -3.97 19.78 5.99
N GLY A 114 -5.26 19.92 6.29
CA GLY A 114 -5.84 19.57 7.59
C GLY A 114 -5.65 18.08 7.90
N ASP A 115 -5.53 17.78 9.19
CA ASP A 115 -5.53 16.44 9.83
C ASP A 115 -4.16 15.83 10.19
N VAL A 116 -3.06 16.43 9.72
CA VAL A 116 -1.73 16.21 10.33
C VAL A 116 -1.19 17.56 10.76
N HIS A 117 -1.40 17.91 12.03
CA HIS A 117 -0.59 18.95 12.65
C HIS A 117 0.87 18.48 12.61
N ILE A 118 1.63 18.91 11.60
CA ILE A 118 3.06 19.13 11.80
C ILE A 118 3.08 20.28 12.80
N ALA A 119 3.15 19.95 14.09
CA ALA A 119 3.16 20.93 15.17
C ALA A 119 4.09 22.08 14.78
N GLY A 120 3.59 23.31 14.89
CA GLY A 120 4.29 24.55 14.51
C GLY A 120 5.49 24.91 15.38
N ASP A 121 6.08 23.93 16.07
CA ASP A 121 7.41 24.04 16.66
C ASP A 121 8.39 23.49 15.64
N GLU A 122 9.38 24.28 15.19
CA GLU A 122 10.46 23.78 14.33
C GLU A 122 10.97 22.44 14.87
N PRO A 123 10.68 21.29 14.22
CA PRO A 123 11.14 20.03 14.74
C PRO A 123 12.62 19.99 14.46
N ALA A 124 13.42 20.11 15.51
CA ALA A 124 14.86 19.90 15.47
C ALA A 124 15.17 18.70 14.56
N PRO A 125 16.15 18.81 13.63
CA PRO A 125 16.42 17.77 12.65
C PRO A 125 16.59 16.43 13.35
N ARG A 126 15.70 15.48 13.02
CA ARG A 126 15.74 14.13 13.57
C ARG A 126 16.86 13.38 12.86
N GLU A 127 18.00 13.28 13.51
CA GLU A 127 19.12 12.50 12.99
C GLU A 127 18.96 11.02 13.38
N ALA A 128 18.94 10.15 12.37
CA ALA A 128 19.05 8.72 12.58
C ALA A 128 20.43 8.38 13.16
N LEU A 129 20.45 7.44 14.10
CA LEU A 129 21.69 6.98 14.75
C LEU A 129 22.68 6.33 13.77
N GLU A 130 22.19 5.83 12.63
CA GLU A 130 23.00 5.26 11.55
C GLU A 130 22.52 5.77 10.18
N PRO A 131 23.41 5.83 9.17
CA PRO A 131 23.02 6.14 7.80
C PRO A 131 22.04 5.11 7.23
N ARG A 132 20.86 5.56 6.79
CA ARG A 132 19.79 4.75 6.17
C ARG A 132 19.76 4.97 4.65
N HIS A 133 19.14 4.06 3.89
CA HIS A 133 18.94 4.23 2.44
C HIS A 133 17.55 4.81 2.16
N CYS A 134 17.48 5.87 1.35
CA CYS A 134 16.20 6.47 0.97
C CYS A 134 15.39 5.51 0.10
N TYR A 135 14.11 5.34 0.39
CA TYR A 135 13.20 4.49 -0.37
C TYR A 135 13.11 4.88 -1.85
N VAL A 136 13.13 6.18 -2.15
CA VAL A 136 12.99 6.70 -3.53
C VAL A 136 14.35 6.72 -4.23
N CYS A 137 15.27 7.60 -3.81
CA CYS A 137 16.53 7.82 -4.54
C CYS A 137 17.66 6.84 -4.20
N LYS A 138 17.47 5.94 -3.23
CA LYS A 138 18.46 4.95 -2.76
C LYS A 138 19.75 5.51 -2.16
N ARG A 139 19.93 6.83 -2.10
CA ARG A 139 21.08 7.50 -1.45
C ARG A 139 21.05 7.27 0.06
N LYS A 140 22.25 7.24 0.67
CA LYS A 140 22.39 7.19 2.13
C LYS A 140 22.08 8.56 2.75
N TYR A 141 21.38 8.56 3.87
CA TYR A 141 21.01 9.78 4.60
C TYR A 141 20.93 9.51 6.11
N THR A 142 21.15 10.54 6.91
CA THR A 142 21.00 10.50 8.38
C THR A 142 19.84 11.38 8.84
N ARG A 143 19.63 12.54 8.21
CA ARG A 143 18.51 13.44 8.54
C ARG A 143 17.17 12.91 8.02
N LEU A 144 16.28 12.52 8.92
CA LEU A 144 14.96 11.98 8.61
C LEU A 144 13.97 13.08 8.19
N HIS A 145 13.07 12.76 7.27
CA HIS A 145 11.92 13.60 6.98
C HIS A 145 10.91 13.59 8.16
N PRO A 146 10.23 14.70 8.50
CA PRO A 146 9.29 14.73 9.63
C PRO A 146 8.12 13.75 9.49
N PHE A 147 7.63 13.55 8.26
CA PHE A 147 6.52 12.64 7.99
C PHE A 147 6.96 11.22 7.62
N TYR A 148 8.01 11.04 6.81
CA TYR A 148 8.38 9.73 6.24
C TYR A 148 9.60 9.16 6.97
N ASP A 149 9.49 7.95 7.50
CA ASP A 149 10.55 7.24 8.24
C ASP A 149 11.57 6.53 7.34
N GLN A 150 11.32 6.48 6.03
CA GLN A 150 12.14 5.78 5.04
C GLN A 150 12.59 6.68 3.87
N MET A 151 12.51 8.01 3.99
CA MET A 151 12.94 8.95 2.95
C MET A 151 13.90 10.01 3.49
N CYS A 152 14.86 10.42 2.65
CA CYS A 152 15.61 11.65 2.88
C CYS A 152 14.68 12.87 2.74
N VAL A 153 15.08 14.00 3.31
CA VAL A 153 14.30 15.25 3.32
C VAL A 153 13.81 15.63 1.92
N GLU A 154 14.71 15.73 0.93
CA GLU A 154 14.34 16.12 -0.46
C GLU A 154 13.26 15.22 -1.07
N CYS A 155 13.39 13.89 -0.92
CA CYS A 155 12.39 12.95 -1.45
C CYS A 155 11.10 13.01 -0.63
N GLY A 156 11.20 13.16 0.69
CA GLY A 156 10.06 13.28 1.58
C GLY A 156 9.24 14.53 1.30
N ASP A 157 9.87 15.69 1.15
CA ASP A 157 9.21 16.96 0.83
C ASP A 157 8.45 16.86 -0.49
N PHE A 158 9.10 16.36 -1.54
CA PHE A 158 8.47 16.17 -2.84
C PHE A 158 7.27 15.20 -2.77
N ASN A 159 7.42 14.07 -2.08
CA ASN A 159 6.34 13.10 -1.92
C ASN A 159 5.19 13.67 -1.10
N PHE A 160 5.48 14.46 -0.07
CA PHE A 160 4.47 15.07 0.78
C PHE A 160 3.69 16.15 0.02
N ILE A 161 4.37 16.96 -0.81
CA ILE A 161 3.71 17.89 -1.72
C ILE A 161 2.78 17.14 -2.67
N LYS A 162 3.27 16.10 -3.35
CA LYS A 162 2.45 15.28 -4.25
C LYS A 162 1.28 14.57 -3.55
N ARG A 163 1.48 14.14 -2.30
CA ARG A 163 0.44 13.54 -1.44
C ARG A 163 -0.76 14.47 -1.31
N THR A 164 -0.52 15.76 -1.07
CA THR A 164 -1.55 16.79 -0.86
C THR A 164 -1.96 17.54 -2.12
N GLU A 165 -1.21 17.43 -3.22
CA GLU A 165 -1.45 18.19 -4.45
C GLU A 165 -2.86 17.98 -5.01
N THR A 166 -3.50 19.05 -5.46
CA THR A 166 -4.83 19.03 -6.07
C THR A 166 -4.85 19.89 -7.34
N ALA A 167 -5.93 19.82 -8.11
CA ALA A 167 -6.16 20.59 -9.32
C ALA A 167 -7.65 20.93 -9.45
N ASP A 168 -8.01 21.90 -10.29
CA ASP A 168 -9.41 22.16 -10.64
C ASP A 168 -9.85 21.24 -11.79
N LEU A 169 -10.63 20.22 -11.44
CA LEU A 169 -11.18 19.23 -12.36
C LEU A 169 -12.71 19.41 -12.54
N ARG A 170 -13.25 20.59 -12.23
CA ARG A 170 -14.68 20.87 -12.43
C ARG A 170 -15.07 20.72 -13.90
N GLY A 171 -16.24 20.12 -14.12
CA GLY A 171 -16.75 19.81 -15.46
C GLY A 171 -16.13 18.57 -16.12
N ARG A 172 -15.16 17.91 -15.47
CA ARG A 172 -14.56 16.66 -15.94
C ARG A 172 -15.25 15.45 -15.36
N VAL A 173 -15.26 14.35 -16.11
CA VAL A 173 -15.85 13.07 -15.71
C VAL A 173 -14.78 11.98 -15.65
N ALA A 174 -14.71 11.26 -14.53
CA ALA A 174 -13.79 10.15 -14.32
C ALA A 174 -14.53 8.83 -14.06
N LEU A 175 -14.04 7.75 -14.66
CA LEU A 175 -14.37 6.38 -14.28
C LEU A 175 -13.25 5.81 -13.41
N LEU A 176 -13.59 5.31 -12.23
CA LEU A 176 -12.66 4.69 -11.29
C LEU A 176 -13.11 3.27 -10.93
N THR A 177 -12.29 2.28 -11.26
CA THR A 177 -12.57 0.90 -10.87
C THR A 177 -11.98 0.55 -9.50
N GLY A 178 -12.74 -0.20 -8.69
CA GLY A 178 -12.29 -0.65 -7.37
C GLY A 178 -12.28 0.47 -6.32
N GLY A 179 -13.24 1.40 -6.37
CA GLY A 179 -13.25 2.60 -5.52
C GLY A 179 -13.85 2.44 -4.11
N ARG A 180 -14.06 1.20 -3.62
CA ARG A 180 -14.71 0.92 -2.31
C ARG A 180 -13.78 1.08 -1.11
N VAL A 181 -12.52 0.66 -1.24
CA VAL A 181 -11.54 0.59 -0.14
C VAL A 181 -10.13 0.94 -0.61
N LYS A 182 -9.21 1.11 0.34
CA LYS A 182 -7.77 1.32 0.10
C LYS A 182 -7.50 2.46 -0.89
N ILE A 183 -6.53 2.26 -1.79
CA ILE A 183 -6.04 3.23 -2.79
C ILE A 183 -7.19 3.75 -3.65
N GLY A 184 -8.11 2.88 -4.09
CA GLY A 184 -9.24 3.28 -4.92
C GLY A 184 -10.16 4.27 -4.19
N TYR A 185 -10.52 3.99 -2.94
CA TYR A 185 -11.33 4.90 -2.15
C TYR A 185 -10.67 6.27 -1.97
N GLN A 186 -9.39 6.28 -1.60
CA GLN A 186 -8.63 7.54 -1.42
C GLN A 186 -8.45 8.32 -2.73
N ALA A 187 -8.25 7.64 -3.86
CA ALA A 187 -8.18 8.27 -5.18
C ALA A 187 -9.54 8.87 -5.58
N GLY A 188 -10.63 8.17 -5.30
CA GLY A 188 -11.98 8.67 -5.53
C GLY A 188 -12.26 9.95 -4.77
N ILE A 189 -11.96 9.96 -3.46
CA ILE A 189 -12.10 11.17 -2.63
C ILE A 189 -11.24 12.33 -3.17
N LYS A 190 -9.99 12.06 -3.55
CA LYS A 190 -9.09 13.07 -4.10
C LYS A 190 -9.64 13.69 -5.40
N LEU A 191 -10.19 12.88 -6.30
CA LEU A 191 -10.83 13.38 -7.53
C LEU A 191 -12.12 14.16 -7.26
N LEU A 192 -12.94 13.72 -6.31
CA LEU A 192 -14.17 14.41 -5.90
C LEU A 192 -13.87 15.78 -5.29
N ARG A 193 -12.89 15.85 -4.37
CA ARG A 193 -12.40 17.11 -3.76
C ARG A 193 -11.74 18.04 -4.78
N ALA A 194 -11.17 17.50 -5.86
CA ALA A 194 -10.67 18.27 -7.00
C ALA A 194 -11.78 18.80 -7.93
N GLY A 195 -13.06 18.48 -7.69
CA GLY A 195 -14.18 19.00 -8.50
C GLY A 195 -14.66 18.06 -9.62
N CYS A 196 -14.06 16.88 -9.78
CA CYS A 196 -14.43 15.92 -10.81
C CYS A 196 -15.78 15.23 -10.53
N ARG A 197 -16.59 14.96 -11.55
CA ARG A 197 -17.70 14.00 -11.45
C ARG A 197 -17.14 12.58 -11.54
N LEU A 198 -17.49 11.73 -10.59
CA LEU A 198 -16.89 10.42 -10.44
C LEU A 198 -17.92 9.30 -10.58
N ILE A 199 -17.62 8.37 -11.48
CA ILE A 199 -18.31 7.09 -11.63
C ILE A 199 -17.39 6.03 -11.02
N VAL A 200 -17.83 5.40 -9.93
CA VAL A 200 -17.09 4.36 -9.22
C VAL A 200 -17.68 2.99 -9.53
N THR A 201 -16.83 2.00 -9.78
CA THR A 201 -17.25 0.59 -9.85
C THR A 201 -16.65 -0.24 -8.73
N THR A 202 -17.43 -1.20 -8.24
CA THR A 202 -17.04 -2.11 -7.15
C THR A 202 -17.94 -3.34 -7.15
N ARG A 203 -17.48 -4.45 -6.58
CA ARG A 203 -18.35 -5.62 -6.33
C ARG A 203 -19.40 -5.36 -5.26
N PHE A 204 -19.15 -4.44 -4.33
CA PHE A 204 -19.99 -4.15 -3.17
C PHE A 204 -20.40 -2.68 -3.18
N PRO A 205 -21.39 -2.30 -4.02
CA PRO A 205 -21.76 -0.90 -4.24
C PRO A 205 -22.42 -0.26 -3.03
N ARG A 206 -23.19 -1.01 -2.22
CA ARG A 206 -23.91 -0.43 -1.07
C ARG A 206 -22.96 -0.13 0.09
N ASP A 207 -22.01 -1.02 0.38
CA ASP A 207 -20.91 -0.73 1.32
C ASP A 207 -20.09 0.48 0.84
N SER A 208 -19.80 0.57 -0.46
CA SER A 208 -19.10 1.73 -1.02
C SER A 208 -19.90 3.03 -0.83
N ALA A 209 -21.20 3.02 -1.13
CA ALA A 209 -22.04 4.20 -0.99
C ALA A 209 -22.10 4.70 0.46
N GLN A 210 -22.24 3.79 1.42
CA GLN A 210 -22.20 4.15 2.84
C GLN A 210 -20.84 4.77 3.22
N ARG A 211 -19.72 4.19 2.78
CA ARG A 211 -18.37 4.73 3.08
C ARG A 211 -18.14 6.13 2.54
N TYR A 212 -18.59 6.44 1.32
CA TYR A 212 -18.48 7.80 0.79
C TYR A 212 -19.41 8.78 1.52
N ALA A 213 -20.63 8.34 1.86
CA ALA A 213 -21.60 9.16 2.60
C ALA A 213 -21.16 9.49 4.04
N GLU A 214 -20.29 8.67 4.64
CA GLU A 214 -19.71 8.90 5.97
C GLU A 214 -18.60 9.98 5.98
N GLU A 215 -18.13 10.45 4.83
CA GLU A 215 -17.10 11.49 4.77
C GLU A 215 -17.65 12.86 5.25
N PRO A 216 -16.92 13.60 6.09
CA PRO A 216 -17.42 14.85 6.69
C PRO A 216 -17.86 15.92 5.68
N ASP A 217 -17.21 15.97 4.52
CA ASP A 217 -17.45 16.92 3.43
C ASP A 217 -18.31 16.33 2.31
N PHE A 218 -18.97 15.18 2.54
CA PHE A 218 -19.83 14.52 1.55
C PHE A 218 -20.87 15.46 0.94
N ALA A 219 -21.44 16.38 1.73
CA ALA A 219 -22.43 17.34 1.24
C ALA A 219 -21.90 18.25 0.12
N GLU A 220 -20.59 18.49 0.04
CA GLU A 220 -19.96 19.37 -0.95
C GLU A 220 -19.82 18.70 -2.33
N TRP A 221 -19.69 17.38 -2.39
CA TRP A 221 -19.35 16.67 -3.62
C TRP A 221 -20.18 15.41 -3.90
N GLY A 222 -20.99 14.93 -2.95
CA GLY A 222 -21.78 13.70 -3.08
C GLY A 222 -22.73 13.70 -4.27
N HIS A 223 -23.24 14.88 -4.67
CA HIS A 223 -24.06 15.05 -5.87
C HIS A 223 -23.33 14.77 -7.19
N ARG A 224 -22.00 14.64 -7.17
CA ARG A 224 -21.14 14.31 -8.32
C ARG A 224 -20.65 12.86 -8.31
N LEU A 225 -21.08 12.05 -7.34
CA LEU A 225 -20.66 10.66 -7.20
C LEU A 225 -21.78 9.72 -7.65
N GLU A 226 -21.41 8.75 -8.48
CA GLU A 226 -22.27 7.64 -8.89
C GLU A 226 -21.54 6.32 -8.68
N ILE A 227 -22.21 5.32 -8.10
CA ILE A 227 -21.60 4.03 -7.75
C ILE A 227 -22.36 2.89 -8.44
N HIS A 228 -21.61 2.02 -9.12
CA HIS A 228 -22.13 0.82 -9.77
C HIS A 228 -21.54 -0.46 -9.20
N GLY A 229 -22.41 -1.47 -9.05
CA GLY A 229 -22.00 -2.86 -8.95
C GLY A 229 -21.36 -3.31 -10.25
N LEU A 230 -20.13 -3.82 -10.18
CA LEU A 230 -19.45 -4.46 -11.31
C LEU A 230 -18.44 -5.50 -10.81
N ASP A 231 -18.65 -6.76 -11.18
CA ASP A 231 -17.67 -7.84 -11.02
C ASP A 231 -16.85 -8.01 -12.29
N LEU A 232 -15.58 -7.59 -12.25
CA LEU A 232 -14.67 -7.65 -13.39
C LEU A 232 -14.29 -9.10 -13.80
N ARG A 233 -14.63 -10.10 -12.99
CA ARG A 233 -14.50 -11.52 -13.39
C ARG A 233 -15.53 -11.93 -14.42
N HIS A 234 -16.63 -11.17 -14.56
CA HIS A 234 -17.71 -11.46 -15.49
C HIS A 234 -17.61 -10.57 -16.73
N THR A 235 -16.83 -11.01 -17.72
CA THR A 235 -16.56 -10.27 -18.97
C THR A 235 -17.81 -9.70 -19.67
N PRO A 236 -18.92 -10.46 -19.82
CA PRO A 236 -20.13 -9.90 -20.43
C PRO A 236 -20.70 -8.69 -19.67
N SER A 237 -20.55 -8.66 -18.34
CA SER A 237 -20.96 -7.51 -17.53
C SER A 237 -20.05 -6.30 -17.71
N VAL A 238 -18.75 -6.51 -17.98
CA VAL A 238 -17.84 -5.40 -18.28
C VAL A 238 -18.18 -4.77 -19.63
N GLU A 239 -18.44 -5.57 -20.66
CA GLU A 239 -18.90 -5.10 -21.97
C GLU A 239 -20.23 -4.36 -21.84
N ALA A 240 -21.23 -4.97 -21.18
CA ALA A 240 -22.52 -4.33 -20.95
C ALA A 240 -22.38 -3.01 -20.19
N PHE A 241 -21.55 -2.95 -19.15
CA PHE A 241 -21.29 -1.69 -18.44
C PHE A 241 -20.70 -0.60 -19.36
N CYS A 242 -19.85 -0.97 -20.33
CA CYS A 242 -19.36 -0.01 -21.32
C CYS A 242 -20.48 0.51 -22.22
N GLU A 243 -21.39 -0.36 -22.66
CA GLU A 243 -22.57 0.03 -23.44
C GLU A 243 -23.49 0.98 -22.66
N LEU A 244 -23.69 0.73 -21.36
CA LEU A 244 -24.44 1.62 -20.46
C LEU A 244 -23.82 3.02 -20.44
N LEU A 245 -22.50 3.12 -20.21
CA LEU A 245 -21.82 4.40 -20.17
C LEU A 245 -21.88 5.11 -21.52
N LEU A 246 -21.69 4.39 -22.63
CA LEU A 246 -21.85 4.94 -23.98
C LEU A 246 -23.27 5.49 -24.22
N ALA A 247 -24.30 4.85 -23.68
CA ALA A 247 -25.68 5.31 -23.84
C ALA A 247 -26.02 6.50 -22.94
N LYS A 248 -25.55 6.48 -21.69
CA LYS A 248 -25.94 7.44 -20.66
C LYS A 248 -25.07 8.69 -20.61
N GLU A 249 -23.76 8.53 -20.77
CA GLU A 249 -22.80 9.59 -20.50
C GLU A 249 -22.51 10.43 -21.75
N SER A 250 -22.52 11.75 -21.61
CA SER A 250 -22.13 12.64 -22.71
C SER A 250 -20.61 12.86 -22.78
N ARG A 251 -19.89 12.54 -21.69
CA ARG A 251 -18.48 12.89 -21.50
C ARG A 251 -17.76 11.88 -20.61
N LEU A 252 -16.51 11.57 -20.97
CA LEU A 252 -15.55 10.85 -20.12
C LEU A 252 -14.15 11.42 -20.40
N ASP A 253 -13.48 11.94 -19.38
CA ASP A 253 -12.15 12.52 -19.51
C ASP A 253 -11.06 11.58 -18.99
N TYR A 254 -11.35 10.87 -17.90
CA TYR A 254 -10.37 10.09 -17.17
C TYR A 254 -10.86 8.66 -16.93
N ILE A 255 -10.00 7.68 -17.16
CA ILE A 255 -10.21 6.29 -16.73
C ILE A 255 -9.07 5.91 -15.79
N VAL A 256 -9.41 5.48 -14.57
CA VAL A 256 -8.46 4.96 -13.58
C VAL A 256 -8.79 3.48 -13.35
N ASN A 257 -8.05 2.62 -14.04
CA ASN A 257 -8.13 1.18 -13.88
C ASN A 257 -7.34 0.75 -12.63
N ASN A 258 -7.97 0.92 -11.46
CA ASN A 258 -7.37 0.62 -10.16
C ASN A 258 -7.74 -0.76 -9.61
N ALA A 259 -8.91 -1.30 -9.94
CA ALA A 259 -9.34 -2.62 -9.45
C ALA A 259 -8.29 -3.67 -9.78
N CYS A 260 -7.85 -4.40 -8.74
CA CYS A 260 -6.76 -5.35 -8.85
C CYS A 260 -6.94 -6.47 -7.82
N GLN A 261 -6.63 -7.70 -8.23
CA GLN A 261 -6.50 -8.87 -7.38
C GLN A 261 -5.02 -9.27 -7.31
N THR A 262 -4.40 -9.06 -6.15
CA THR A 262 -3.06 -9.59 -5.77
C THR A 262 -3.20 -10.87 -4.95
N VAL A 263 -4.20 -10.91 -4.07
CA VAL A 263 -4.56 -12.07 -3.27
C VAL A 263 -6.01 -12.45 -3.53
N ARG A 264 -6.24 -13.70 -3.91
CA ARG A 264 -7.57 -14.29 -4.03
C ARG A 264 -8.16 -14.51 -2.63
N ARG A 265 -9.37 -13.97 -2.43
CA ARG A 265 -10.13 -14.15 -1.18
C ARG A 265 -11.36 -15.03 -1.46
N PRO A 266 -11.63 -16.04 -0.62
CA PRO A 266 -12.76 -16.95 -0.80
C PRO A 266 -14.10 -16.28 -0.41
N PRO A 267 -15.25 -16.89 -0.74
CA PRO A 267 -16.57 -16.40 -0.35
C PRO A 267 -16.71 -15.99 1.12
N GLN A 268 -16.17 -16.80 2.04
CA GLN A 268 -16.25 -16.59 3.48
C GLN A 268 -15.60 -15.27 3.93
N PHE A 269 -14.58 -14.77 3.22
CA PHE A 269 -13.96 -13.47 3.52
C PHE A 269 -14.96 -12.31 3.35
N TYR A 270 -15.88 -12.43 2.39
CA TYR A 270 -16.86 -11.39 2.04
C TYR A 270 -18.24 -11.60 2.68
N ALA A 271 -18.47 -12.72 3.36
CA ALA A 271 -19.78 -13.11 3.86
C ALA A 271 -20.42 -12.04 4.76
N HIS A 272 -19.62 -11.39 5.61
CA HIS A 272 -20.07 -10.33 6.53
C HIS A 272 -20.69 -9.11 5.82
N MET A 273 -20.37 -8.88 4.54
CA MET A 273 -20.89 -7.73 3.78
C MET A 273 -22.25 -8.02 3.12
N MET A 274 -22.65 -9.30 3.03
CA MET A 274 -23.84 -9.69 2.29
C MET A 274 -25.14 -9.21 2.92
N ALA A 275 -25.17 -9.01 4.24
CA ALA A 275 -26.32 -8.45 4.92
C ALA A 275 -26.67 -7.06 4.36
N LEU A 276 -25.67 -6.17 4.26
CA LEU A 276 -25.86 -4.83 3.70
C LEU A 276 -26.17 -4.87 2.19
N GLU A 277 -25.44 -5.69 1.44
CA GLU A 277 -25.62 -5.77 -0.02
C GLU A 277 -26.98 -6.36 -0.42
N ARG A 278 -27.65 -7.10 0.47
CA ARG A 278 -29.00 -7.66 0.26
C ARG A 278 -30.13 -6.89 0.95
N ALA A 279 -29.82 -5.88 1.75
CA ALA A 279 -30.82 -5.09 2.49
C ALA A 279 -31.88 -4.46 1.56
N ALA A 280 -33.07 -4.13 2.05
CA ALA A 280 -34.04 -3.45 1.20
C ALA A 280 -33.57 -2.02 0.91
N GLN A 281 -33.79 -1.52 -0.31
CA GLN A 281 -33.39 -0.15 -0.67
C GLN A 281 -34.07 0.91 0.21
N ALA A 282 -35.29 0.61 0.69
CA ALA A 282 -36.05 1.46 1.59
C ALA A 282 -35.38 1.66 2.96
N ASP A 283 -34.54 0.71 3.38
CA ASP A 283 -33.84 0.76 4.67
C ASP A 283 -32.62 1.70 4.63
N MET A 284 -32.20 2.13 3.44
CA MET A 284 -31.05 3.03 3.27
C MET A 284 -31.46 4.50 3.35
N PRO A 285 -30.64 5.34 4.01
CA PRO A 285 -30.80 6.80 3.98
C PRO A 285 -30.85 7.33 2.54
N GLU A 286 -31.68 8.35 2.31
CA GLU A 286 -31.91 8.91 0.97
C GLU A 286 -30.62 9.39 0.29
N HIS A 287 -29.75 10.05 1.05
CA HIS A 287 -28.47 10.55 0.54
C HIS A 287 -27.50 9.44 0.11
N VAL A 288 -27.57 8.25 0.73
CA VAL A 288 -26.82 7.05 0.32
C VAL A 288 -27.45 6.44 -0.93
N ARG A 289 -28.79 6.33 -0.93
CA ARG A 289 -29.57 5.78 -2.04
C ARG A 289 -29.37 6.56 -3.33
N GLY A 290 -29.22 7.88 -3.24
CA GLY A 290 -28.96 8.77 -4.38
C GLY A 290 -27.71 8.38 -5.18
N LEU A 291 -26.68 7.84 -4.52
CA LEU A 291 -25.44 7.39 -5.16
C LEU A 291 -25.63 6.11 -6.01
N LEU A 292 -26.68 5.34 -5.72
CA LEU A 292 -26.97 4.03 -6.31
C LEU A 292 -28.09 4.09 -7.36
N GLY A 293 -28.63 5.27 -7.69
CA GLY A 293 -29.86 5.41 -8.46
C GLY A 293 -29.86 4.67 -9.80
N ALA A 294 -28.78 4.77 -10.58
CA ALA A 294 -28.67 4.06 -11.86
C ALA A 294 -28.45 2.55 -11.69
N TYR A 295 -27.74 2.14 -10.63
CA TYR A 295 -27.47 0.75 -10.30
C TYR A 295 -28.75 0.00 -9.88
N GLU A 296 -29.51 0.57 -8.95
CA GLU A 296 -30.77 -0.02 -8.48
C GLU A 296 -31.86 0.01 -9.56
N GLY A 297 -31.85 1.02 -10.43
CA GLY A 297 -32.72 1.05 -11.62
C GLY A 297 -32.52 -0.17 -12.52
N LEU A 298 -31.28 -0.62 -12.73
CA LEU A 298 -30.98 -1.83 -13.51
C LEU A 298 -31.42 -3.12 -12.79
N ARG A 299 -31.22 -3.20 -11.46
CA ARG A 299 -31.71 -4.35 -10.65
C ARG A 299 -33.24 -4.46 -10.67
N ALA A 300 -33.95 -3.34 -10.62
CA ALA A 300 -35.40 -3.33 -10.66
C ALA A 300 -35.95 -3.87 -12.00
N VAL A 301 -35.29 -3.56 -13.11
CA VAL A 301 -35.65 -4.10 -14.44
C VAL A 301 -35.44 -5.61 -14.52
N GLU A 302 -34.39 -6.18 -13.88
CA GLU A 302 -34.16 -7.63 -13.81
C GLU A 302 -35.31 -8.36 -13.08
N MET A 303 -35.90 -7.73 -12.07
CA MET A 303 -36.93 -8.34 -11.20
C MET A 303 -38.34 -8.32 -11.81
N LEU A 304 -38.57 -7.63 -12.92
CA LEU A 304 -39.88 -7.53 -13.57
C LEU A 304 -40.09 -8.70 -14.56
N PRO A 305 -41.17 -9.49 -14.44
CA PRO A 305 -41.45 -10.57 -15.39
C PRO A 305 -41.95 -10.01 -16.75
N GLY A 306 -41.37 -10.51 -17.86
CA GLY A 306 -41.88 -10.26 -19.22
C GLY A 306 -41.37 -9.01 -19.93
N VAL A 307 -40.20 -8.49 -19.57
CA VAL A 307 -39.59 -7.34 -20.27
C VAL A 307 -39.08 -7.76 -21.65
N ASP A 308 -39.53 -7.05 -22.70
CA ASP A 308 -39.09 -7.23 -24.10
C ASP A 308 -37.56 -7.04 -24.24
N PRO A 309 -36.89 -7.77 -25.16
CA PRO A 309 -35.43 -7.72 -25.31
C PRO A 309 -34.96 -6.41 -25.95
N THR A 310 -34.87 -5.37 -25.12
CA THR A 310 -34.20 -4.10 -25.43
C THR A 310 -32.76 -4.14 -24.90
N ALA A 311 -31.89 -3.20 -25.32
CA ALA A 311 -30.52 -3.10 -24.79
C ALA A 311 -30.49 -3.00 -23.25
N LEU A 312 -31.48 -2.31 -22.65
CA LEU A 312 -31.65 -2.18 -21.20
C LEU A 312 -31.98 -3.52 -20.52
N ALA A 313 -32.69 -4.42 -21.20
CA ALA A 313 -33.01 -5.76 -20.70
C ALA A 313 -31.79 -6.68 -20.70
N ASN A 314 -30.94 -6.62 -21.73
CA ASN A 314 -29.66 -7.36 -21.78
C ASN A 314 -28.69 -6.89 -20.68
N LEU A 315 -28.66 -5.58 -20.42
CA LEU A 315 -27.93 -4.95 -19.32
C LEU A 315 -28.42 -5.40 -17.94
N ALA A 316 -29.75 -5.42 -17.73
CA ALA A 316 -30.37 -5.86 -16.48
C ALA A 316 -30.21 -7.37 -16.24
N ALA A 317 -30.08 -8.17 -17.29
CA ALA A 317 -29.86 -9.62 -17.19
C ALA A 317 -28.41 -9.99 -16.85
N ALA A 318 -27.46 -9.05 -16.83
CA ALA A 318 -26.05 -9.33 -16.63
C ALA A 318 -25.70 -9.42 -15.12
N PRO A 319 -25.48 -10.62 -14.54
CA PRO A 319 -25.37 -10.81 -13.10
C PRO A 319 -24.15 -10.11 -12.49
N GLY A 320 -23.10 -9.89 -13.27
CA GLY A 320 -21.93 -9.14 -12.81
C GLY A 320 -22.15 -7.64 -12.70
N ILE A 321 -23.29 -7.11 -13.16
CA ILE A 321 -23.74 -5.76 -12.84
C ILE A 321 -24.71 -5.88 -11.65
N THR A 322 -25.92 -6.39 -11.90
CA THR A 322 -27.03 -6.35 -10.94
C THR A 322 -26.80 -7.15 -9.66
N ARG A 323 -25.98 -8.20 -9.69
CA ARG A 323 -25.69 -9.12 -8.57
C ARG A 323 -24.18 -9.30 -8.33
N ALA A 324 -23.41 -8.24 -8.55
CA ALA A 324 -21.95 -8.26 -8.44
C ALA A 324 -21.45 -8.73 -7.05
N ALA A 325 -22.16 -8.37 -5.99
CA ALA A 325 -21.85 -8.77 -4.62
C ALA A 325 -22.07 -10.28 -4.43
N GLU A 326 -23.19 -10.78 -4.92
CA GLU A 326 -23.60 -12.18 -4.83
C GLU A 326 -22.68 -13.10 -5.64
N LEU A 327 -22.11 -12.65 -6.76
CA LEU A 327 -21.08 -13.41 -7.50
C LEU A 327 -19.81 -13.64 -6.67
N SER A 328 -19.53 -12.80 -5.67
CA SER A 328 -18.41 -13.03 -4.73
C SER A 328 -18.69 -14.16 -3.73
N GLN A 329 -19.93 -14.67 -3.67
CA GLN A 329 -20.33 -15.77 -2.79
C GLN A 329 -20.37 -17.13 -3.49
N VAL A 330 -20.09 -17.20 -4.80
CA VAL A 330 -20.06 -18.45 -5.55
C VAL A 330 -18.78 -19.22 -5.21
N PRO A 331 -18.85 -20.42 -4.62
CA PRO A 331 -17.67 -21.26 -4.42
C PRO A 331 -17.18 -21.80 -5.75
N LEU A 332 -15.90 -21.59 -6.05
CA LEU A 332 -15.24 -22.01 -7.29
C LEU A 332 -14.17 -23.08 -7.06
N LEU A 333 -13.71 -23.25 -5.81
CA LEU A 333 -12.76 -24.30 -5.42
C LEU A 333 -13.40 -25.26 -4.42
N ALA A 334 -13.00 -26.53 -4.46
CA ALA A 334 -13.55 -27.57 -3.58
C ALA A 334 -13.34 -27.25 -2.08
N GLU A 335 -12.21 -26.63 -1.74
CA GLU A 335 -11.88 -26.22 -0.37
C GLU A 335 -12.83 -25.13 0.19
N GLU A 336 -13.50 -24.36 -0.68
CA GLU A 336 -14.44 -23.30 -0.28
C GLU A 336 -15.81 -23.84 0.12
N LEU A 337 -16.10 -25.09 -0.25
CA LEU A 337 -17.27 -25.83 0.22
C LEU A 337 -17.09 -26.33 1.66
N LEU A 338 -15.85 -26.34 2.17
CA LEU A 338 -15.54 -26.69 3.55
C LEU A 338 -15.75 -25.45 4.44
N GLY A 339 -16.28 -25.67 5.65
CA GLY A 339 -16.50 -24.58 6.62
C GLY A 339 -15.18 -23.99 7.13
N GLN A 340 -14.74 -22.86 6.56
CA GLN A 340 -13.49 -22.17 6.92
C GLN A 340 -13.70 -20.91 7.80
N ALA A 341 -14.83 -20.80 8.50
CA ALA A 341 -15.20 -19.60 9.26
C ALA A 341 -14.15 -19.17 10.31
N HIS A 342 -13.44 -20.12 10.92
CA HIS A 342 -12.38 -19.84 11.90
C HIS A 342 -11.17 -19.07 11.31
N LEU A 343 -10.98 -19.09 9.99
CA LEU A 343 -9.92 -18.34 9.30
C LEU A 343 -10.32 -16.89 9.01
N PHE A 344 -11.61 -16.57 9.16
CA PHE A 344 -12.22 -15.27 8.91
C PHE A 344 -13.10 -14.87 10.09
N PRO A 345 -12.50 -14.55 11.25
CA PRO A 345 -13.24 -14.29 12.49
C PRO A 345 -14.18 -13.09 12.34
N GLU A 346 -15.46 -13.32 12.61
CA GLU A 346 -16.52 -12.31 12.50
C GLU A 346 -16.23 -11.08 13.38
N GLY A 347 -16.52 -9.89 12.85
CA GLY A 347 -16.32 -8.62 13.54
C GLY A 347 -14.85 -8.16 13.67
N ARG A 348 -13.88 -8.99 13.27
CA ARG A 348 -12.46 -8.60 13.29
C ARG A 348 -12.04 -8.04 11.93
N LEU A 349 -11.96 -6.71 11.87
CA LEU A 349 -11.55 -5.98 10.68
C LEU A 349 -10.14 -5.38 10.83
N ASP A 350 -9.46 -5.18 9.70
CA ASP A 350 -8.19 -4.45 9.60
C ASP A 350 -8.41 -2.91 9.58
N GLN A 351 -7.32 -2.15 9.46
CA GLN A 351 -7.36 -0.67 9.44
C GLN A 351 -8.15 -0.09 8.25
N ASP A 352 -8.33 -0.87 7.17
CA ASP A 352 -9.13 -0.53 5.98
C ASP A 352 -10.61 -0.95 6.13
N ARG A 353 -11.00 -1.45 7.31
CA ARG A 353 -12.30 -2.06 7.60
C ARG A 353 -12.59 -3.25 6.67
N GLN A 354 -11.60 -4.10 6.42
CA GLN A 354 -11.76 -5.38 5.72
C GLN A 354 -11.57 -6.55 6.67
N GLN A 355 -12.22 -7.67 6.36
CA GLN A 355 -12.09 -8.91 7.13
C GLN A 355 -10.62 -9.29 7.31
N VAL A 356 -10.20 -9.60 8.54
CA VAL A 356 -8.87 -10.17 8.77
C VAL A 356 -8.83 -11.60 8.22
N ASP A 357 -7.80 -11.91 7.45
CA ASP A 357 -7.53 -13.21 6.87
C ASP A 357 -6.41 -13.93 7.63
N LEU A 358 -6.75 -14.98 8.36
CA LEU A 358 -5.82 -15.76 9.18
C LEU A 358 -5.22 -16.98 8.46
N ARG A 359 -5.44 -17.14 7.15
CA ARG A 359 -4.83 -18.23 6.40
C ARG A 359 -3.30 -18.14 6.48
N GLY A 360 -2.65 -19.22 6.89
CA GLY A 360 -1.18 -19.30 6.99
C GLY A 360 -0.44 -19.25 5.64
N ARG A 361 -1.18 -19.35 4.52
CA ARG A 361 -0.65 -19.24 3.16
C ARG A 361 -1.72 -18.64 2.24
N ASN A 362 -1.29 -17.77 1.32
CA ASN A 362 -2.17 -17.09 0.36
C ASN A 362 -1.49 -16.96 -1.03
N SER A 363 -2.20 -16.38 -2.00
CA SER A 363 -1.76 -16.15 -3.38
C SER A 363 -0.36 -15.55 -3.52
N TRP A 364 0.00 -14.64 -2.61
CA TRP A 364 1.28 -13.92 -2.64
C TRP A 364 2.48 -14.87 -2.51
N ARG A 365 2.27 -16.03 -1.86
CA ARG A 365 3.31 -17.04 -1.61
C ARG A 365 3.23 -18.27 -2.50
N LEU A 366 2.28 -18.35 -3.43
CA LEU A 366 2.12 -19.51 -4.29
C LEU A 366 3.22 -19.57 -5.36
N LEU A 367 3.79 -20.75 -5.56
CA LEU A 367 4.59 -21.13 -6.72
C LEU A 367 3.68 -21.44 -7.90
N MET A 368 4.24 -21.48 -9.11
CA MET A 368 3.46 -21.67 -10.34
C MET A 368 2.54 -22.90 -10.31
N HIS A 369 3.02 -24.05 -9.86
CA HIS A 369 2.25 -25.30 -9.81
C HIS A 369 1.18 -25.32 -8.70
N GLU A 370 1.19 -24.33 -7.79
CA GLU A 370 0.24 -24.20 -6.69
C GLU A 370 -0.91 -23.25 -7.03
N VAL A 371 -0.78 -22.46 -8.10
CA VAL A 371 -1.82 -21.53 -8.53
C VAL A 371 -2.93 -22.32 -9.24
N SER A 372 -4.14 -22.28 -8.69
CA SER A 372 -5.30 -22.91 -9.34
C SER A 372 -5.62 -22.23 -10.68
N SER A 373 -6.17 -22.98 -11.64
CA SER A 373 -6.62 -22.41 -12.92
C SER A 373 -7.69 -21.34 -12.72
N VAL A 374 -8.56 -21.51 -11.72
CA VAL A 374 -9.57 -20.50 -11.35
C VAL A 374 -8.90 -19.19 -10.95
N GLU A 375 -7.93 -19.23 -10.03
CA GLU A 375 -7.23 -18.03 -9.57
C GLU A 375 -6.42 -17.36 -10.68
N LEU A 376 -5.75 -18.15 -11.52
CA LEU A 376 -5.06 -17.65 -12.71
C LEU A 376 -6.02 -16.85 -13.59
N LEU A 377 -7.17 -17.41 -13.93
CA LEU A 377 -8.15 -16.77 -14.80
C LEU A 377 -8.77 -15.53 -14.15
N GLU A 378 -9.16 -15.60 -12.87
CA GLU A 378 -9.68 -14.42 -12.15
C GLU A 378 -8.69 -13.26 -12.14
N VAL A 379 -7.41 -13.54 -11.86
CA VAL A 379 -6.38 -12.48 -11.84
C VAL A 379 -6.17 -11.89 -13.22
N GLN A 380 -6.16 -12.69 -14.29
CA GLN A 380 -6.04 -12.18 -15.66
C GLN A 380 -7.28 -11.36 -16.06
N LEU A 381 -8.48 -11.83 -15.70
CA LEU A 381 -9.73 -11.16 -15.99
C LEU A 381 -9.78 -9.78 -15.32
N VAL A 382 -9.47 -9.72 -14.02
CA VAL A 382 -9.52 -8.47 -13.25
C VAL A 382 -8.39 -7.51 -13.62
N ASN A 383 -7.15 -8.00 -13.69
CA ASN A 383 -5.97 -7.12 -13.74
C ASN A 383 -5.56 -6.72 -15.16
N ALA A 384 -6.00 -7.43 -16.20
CA ALA A 384 -5.56 -7.18 -17.58
C ALA A 384 -6.73 -7.12 -18.58
N VAL A 385 -7.62 -8.12 -18.60
CA VAL A 385 -8.71 -8.20 -19.58
C VAL A 385 -9.76 -7.11 -19.36
N ALA A 386 -10.20 -6.88 -18.13
CA ALA A 386 -11.17 -5.83 -17.83
C ALA A 386 -10.62 -4.42 -18.16
N PRO A 387 -9.40 -4.03 -17.75
CA PRO A 387 -8.78 -2.79 -18.22
C PRO A 387 -8.71 -2.67 -19.74
N PHE A 388 -8.38 -3.76 -20.45
CA PHE A 388 -8.37 -3.77 -21.91
C PHE A 388 -9.74 -3.43 -22.50
N ILE A 389 -10.79 -4.10 -22.02
CA ILE A 389 -12.17 -3.88 -22.49
C ILE A 389 -12.61 -2.45 -22.20
N LEU A 390 -12.43 -1.97 -20.97
CA LEU A 390 -12.80 -0.62 -20.57
C LEU A 390 -12.12 0.43 -21.46
N ASN A 391 -10.80 0.31 -21.65
CA ASN A 391 -10.05 1.24 -22.48
C ASN A 391 -10.53 1.21 -23.94
N ALA A 392 -10.66 0.01 -24.53
CA ALA A 392 -11.04 -0.16 -25.91
C ALA A 392 -12.48 0.29 -26.21
N ARG A 393 -13.44 -0.06 -25.34
CA ARG A 393 -14.87 0.22 -25.55
C ARG A 393 -15.27 1.63 -25.17
N LEU A 394 -14.59 2.26 -24.22
CA LEU A 394 -14.91 3.62 -23.80
C LEU A 394 -14.13 4.70 -24.56
N LYS A 395 -13.16 4.33 -25.42
CA LYS A 395 -12.49 5.30 -26.31
C LYS A 395 -13.49 6.19 -27.07
N PRO A 396 -14.54 5.68 -27.73
CA PRO A 396 -15.54 6.54 -28.40
C PRO A 396 -16.25 7.53 -27.47
N LEU A 397 -16.48 7.17 -26.20
CA LEU A 397 -17.04 8.09 -25.20
C LEU A 397 -16.06 9.20 -24.86
N MET A 398 -14.77 8.88 -24.73
CA MET A 398 -13.72 9.87 -24.50
C MET A 398 -13.62 10.85 -25.69
N LEU A 399 -13.80 10.37 -26.93
CA LEU A 399 -13.75 11.21 -28.13
C LEU A 399 -14.95 12.16 -28.32
N ARG A 400 -16.00 12.06 -27.49
CA ARG A 400 -17.18 12.93 -27.62
C ARG A 400 -16.88 14.40 -27.32
N THR A 401 -15.76 14.68 -26.65
CA THR A 401 -15.38 16.02 -26.23
C THR A 401 -14.01 16.39 -26.82
N PRO A 402 -13.83 17.65 -27.28
CA PRO A 402 -12.68 18.03 -28.11
C PRO A 402 -11.37 18.23 -27.32
N GLU A 403 -11.43 18.31 -25.99
CA GLU A 403 -10.26 18.57 -25.16
C GLU A 403 -9.27 17.41 -25.26
N ARG A 404 -7.99 17.73 -25.28
CA ARG A 404 -6.91 16.77 -25.51
C ARG A 404 -6.10 16.47 -24.26
N ASP A 405 -6.63 16.77 -23.09
CA ASP A 405 -6.02 16.57 -21.77
C ASP A 405 -6.61 15.35 -21.05
N LYS A 406 -7.03 14.34 -21.82
CA LYS A 406 -7.67 13.12 -21.32
C LYS A 406 -6.62 12.12 -20.87
N HIS A 407 -6.96 11.26 -19.90
CA HIS A 407 -6.02 10.31 -19.31
C HIS A 407 -6.62 8.93 -19.13
N ILE A 408 -5.79 7.91 -19.38
CA ILE A 408 -6.04 6.55 -18.93
C ILE A 408 -4.89 6.15 -18.03
N VAL A 409 -5.20 5.88 -16.77
CA VAL A 409 -4.24 5.38 -15.78
C VAL A 409 -4.50 3.91 -15.53
N ASN A 410 -3.55 3.08 -15.95
CA ASN A 410 -3.52 1.66 -15.64
C ASN A 410 -2.70 1.44 -14.37
N VAL A 411 -3.35 1.14 -13.25
CA VAL A 411 -2.64 0.95 -11.98
C VAL A 411 -1.87 -0.37 -12.03
N SER A 412 -0.56 -0.25 -12.13
CA SER A 412 0.37 -1.36 -12.25
C SER A 412 1.26 -1.45 -11.02
N ALA A 413 2.27 -2.29 -11.08
CA ALA A 413 3.26 -2.44 -10.04
C ALA A 413 4.58 -2.98 -10.61
N MET A 414 5.64 -2.89 -9.82
CA MET A 414 6.95 -3.46 -10.16
C MET A 414 6.94 -4.96 -10.50
N GLU A 415 5.90 -5.69 -10.09
CA GLU A 415 5.59 -7.08 -10.46
C GLU A 415 5.48 -7.27 -11.98
N GLY A 416 5.07 -6.22 -12.71
CA GLY A 416 4.98 -6.20 -14.17
C GLY A 416 6.30 -5.99 -14.91
N GLN A 417 7.37 -5.60 -14.21
CA GLN A 417 8.68 -5.40 -14.85
C GLN A 417 9.36 -6.70 -15.23
N PHE A 418 9.94 -6.73 -16.44
CA PHE A 418 10.67 -7.89 -16.95
C PHE A 418 12.08 -7.98 -16.39
N TYR A 419 12.86 -6.89 -16.47
CA TYR A 419 14.30 -6.89 -16.20
C TYR A 419 14.66 -6.39 -14.80
N ARG A 420 13.85 -6.72 -13.80
CA ARG A 420 14.10 -6.33 -12.41
C ARG A 420 15.19 -7.22 -11.80
N ASN A 421 16.24 -6.62 -11.22
CA ASN A 421 17.38 -7.33 -10.62
C ASN A 421 16.99 -8.39 -9.58
N PHE A 422 15.90 -8.16 -8.85
CA PHE A 422 15.39 -9.09 -7.84
C PHE A 422 13.91 -9.34 -8.10
N LYS A 423 13.57 -10.54 -8.57
CA LYS A 423 12.21 -11.02 -8.76
C LYS A 423 12.05 -12.33 -7.99
N THR A 424 10.92 -12.49 -7.29
CA THR A 424 10.64 -13.72 -6.56
C THR A 424 10.11 -14.81 -7.50
N THR A 425 10.15 -16.07 -7.06
CA THR A 425 9.53 -17.21 -7.77
C THR A 425 8.04 -17.40 -7.47
N ARG A 426 7.44 -16.48 -6.70
CA ARG A 426 6.07 -16.57 -6.18
C ARG A 426 5.11 -15.66 -6.95
N HIS A 427 3.81 -15.85 -6.74
CA HIS A 427 2.70 -15.09 -7.34
C HIS A 427 2.85 -14.85 -8.87
N PRO A 428 3.27 -15.86 -9.66
CA PRO A 428 3.62 -15.64 -11.08
C PRO A 428 2.42 -15.15 -11.91
N HIS A 429 1.21 -15.56 -11.56
CA HIS A 429 -0.02 -15.14 -12.25
C HIS A 429 -0.30 -13.63 -12.09
N THR A 430 0.03 -13.03 -10.95
CA THR A 430 -0.05 -11.58 -10.73
C THR A 430 1.03 -10.85 -11.52
N ASN A 431 2.27 -11.36 -11.52
CA ASN A 431 3.37 -10.82 -12.34
C ASN A 431 3.01 -10.81 -13.82
N MET A 432 2.46 -11.92 -14.33
CA MET A 432 2.00 -12.04 -15.72
C MET A 432 0.92 -11.02 -16.05
N ALA A 433 -0.09 -10.85 -15.20
CA ALA A 433 -1.18 -9.91 -15.46
C ALA A 433 -0.71 -8.45 -15.45
N LYS A 434 0.18 -8.07 -14.51
CA LYS A 434 0.78 -6.71 -14.49
C LYS A 434 1.69 -6.46 -15.69
N ALA A 435 2.44 -7.47 -16.14
CA ALA A 435 3.24 -7.39 -17.36
C ALA A 435 2.34 -7.22 -18.61
N ALA A 436 1.22 -7.92 -18.69
CA ALA A 436 0.24 -7.76 -19.77
C ALA A 436 -0.37 -6.34 -19.77
N LEU A 437 -0.70 -5.80 -18.60
CA LEU A 437 -1.22 -4.43 -18.45
C LEU A 437 -0.17 -3.37 -18.86
N ASN A 438 1.09 -3.57 -18.47
CA ASN A 438 2.21 -2.74 -18.90
C ASN A 438 2.39 -2.79 -20.42
N MET A 439 2.36 -3.99 -21.01
CA MET A 439 2.50 -4.16 -22.45
C MET A 439 1.35 -3.50 -23.21
N MET A 440 0.11 -3.66 -22.77
CA MET A 440 -1.05 -2.96 -23.35
C MET A 440 -0.84 -1.45 -23.35
N THR A 441 -0.41 -0.88 -22.23
CA THR A 441 -0.10 0.55 -22.12
C THR A 441 0.96 0.95 -23.15
N ARG A 442 2.09 0.24 -23.17
CA ARG A 442 3.22 0.52 -24.07
C ARG A 442 2.84 0.42 -25.55
N THR A 443 2.01 -0.56 -25.90
CA THR A 443 1.57 -0.79 -27.28
C THR A 443 0.54 0.25 -27.74
N SER A 444 -0.47 0.53 -26.92
CA SER A 444 -1.64 1.32 -27.35
C SER A 444 -1.50 2.82 -27.11
N ALA A 445 -0.58 3.28 -26.26
CA ALA A 445 -0.51 4.70 -25.90
C ALA A 445 -0.27 5.65 -27.09
N ALA A 446 0.52 5.24 -28.09
CA ALA A 446 0.78 6.06 -29.27
C ALA A 446 -0.48 6.31 -30.11
N ASP A 447 -1.33 5.29 -30.27
CA ASP A 447 -2.62 5.43 -30.95
C ASP A 447 -3.54 6.38 -30.19
N TYR A 448 -3.66 6.21 -28.87
CA TYR A 448 -4.53 7.03 -28.02
C TYR A 448 -4.06 8.49 -27.93
N PHE A 449 -2.75 8.73 -27.98
CA PHE A 449 -2.19 10.08 -27.96
C PHE A 449 -2.58 10.90 -29.20
N ASN A 450 -2.74 10.26 -30.37
CA ASN A 450 -3.21 10.93 -31.59
C ASN A 450 -4.59 11.56 -31.40
N ASP A 451 -5.39 11.01 -30.48
CA ASP A 451 -6.71 11.50 -30.11
C ASP A 451 -6.71 12.39 -28.85
N GLY A 452 -5.54 12.71 -28.29
CA GLY A 452 -5.43 13.52 -27.07
C GLY A 452 -5.72 12.74 -25.78
N ILE A 453 -5.54 11.41 -25.80
CA ILE A 453 -5.71 10.53 -24.64
C ILE A 453 -4.35 10.01 -24.19
N HIS A 454 -3.95 10.40 -22.98
CA HIS A 454 -2.66 10.09 -22.40
C HIS A 454 -2.74 8.83 -21.55
N MET A 455 -2.31 7.70 -22.12
CA MET A 455 -2.35 6.40 -21.44
C MET A 455 -1.01 6.10 -20.75
N ASN A 456 -1.02 5.82 -19.45
CA ASN A 456 0.16 5.46 -18.66
C ASN A 456 -0.10 4.27 -17.74
N ALA A 457 0.96 3.54 -17.41
CA ALA A 457 0.98 2.57 -16.32
C ALA A 457 1.59 3.25 -15.09
N VAL A 458 1.04 3.03 -13.90
CA VAL A 458 1.50 3.71 -12.68
C VAL A 458 1.69 2.73 -11.53
N ASP A 459 2.91 2.68 -11.01
CA ASP A 459 3.27 1.96 -9.78
C ASP A 459 2.83 2.77 -8.56
N THR A 460 2.08 2.13 -7.68
CA THR A 460 1.61 2.74 -6.42
C THR A 460 2.71 2.86 -5.37
N GLY A 461 3.86 2.23 -5.58
CA GLY A 461 4.88 2.03 -4.56
C GLY A 461 4.48 0.95 -3.55
N TRP A 462 5.29 0.80 -2.51
CA TRP A 462 5.10 -0.27 -1.53
C TRP A 462 4.25 0.20 -0.35
N ILE A 463 2.96 -0.15 -0.40
CA ILE A 463 1.93 0.35 0.52
C ILE A 463 1.42 -0.73 1.49
N THR A 464 1.45 -2.01 1.08
CA THR A 464 0.91 -3.12 1.87
C THR A 464 1.87 -4.30 1.83
N ASP A 465 1.98 -5.04 2.95
CA ASP A 465 2.58 -6.38 2.95
C ASP A 465 1.47 -7.41 2.73
N GLU A 466 1.51 -8.08 1.58
CA GLU A 466 0.51 -9.08 1.18
C GLU A 466 0.81 -10.48 1.75
N ASP A 467 1.91 -10.64 2.50
CA ASP A 467 2.17 -11.87 3.23
C ASP A 467 1.09 -12.17 4.29
N PRO A 468 0.85 -13.45 4.63
CA PRO A 468 -0.02 -13.82 5.74
C PRO A 468 0.30 -13.06 7.03
N VAL A 469 -0.73 -12.76 7.82
CA VAL A 469 -0.62 -11.89 9.02
C VAL A 469 0.51 -12.33 9.95
N GLU A 470 0.62 -13.62 10.28
CA GLU A 470 1.68 -14.14 11.16
C GLU A 470 3.09 -13.86 10.62
N ILE A 471 3.27 -13.94 9.30
CA ILE A 471 4.55 -13.68 8.63
C ILE A 471 4.84 -12.18 8.62
N ALA A 472 3.85 -11.35 8.28
CA ALA A 472 3.99 -9.90 8.29
C ALA A 472 4.36 -9.40 9.69
N GLU A 473 3.67 -9.88 10.73
CA GLU A 473 3.97 -9.58 12.12
C GLU A 473 5.38 -10.07 12.52
N ARG A 474 5.80 -11.25 12.05
CA ARG A 474 7.15 -11.75 12.30
C ARG A 474 8.21 -10.85 11.67
N LYS A 475 8.06 -10.43 10.42
CA LYS A 475 8.96 -9.46 9.78
C LYS A 475 9.00 -8.13 10.53
N GLN A 476 7.85 -7.66 11.01
CA GLN A 476 7.80 -6.45 11.82
C GLN A 476 8.60 -6.61 13.11
N ARG A 477 8.48 -7.76 13.81
CA ARG A 477 9.22 -8.03 15.06
C ARG A 477 10.72 -8.25 14.84
N GLU A 478 11.08 -9.02 13.81
CA GLU A 478 12.45 -9.49 13.58
C GLU A 478 13.26 -8.56 12.67
N GLU A 479 12.64 -8.05 11.61
CA GLU A 479 13.29 -7.23 10.57
C GLU A 479 12.97 -5.74 10.74
N ARG A 480 12.03 -5.37 11.63
CA ARG A 480 11.54 -3.98 11.81
C ARG A 480 11.00 -3.39 10.51
N PHE A 481 10.41 -4.25 9.69
CA PHE A 481 9.91 -3.89 8.38
C PHE A 481 8.48 -3.35 8.44
N HIS A 482 8.25 -2.26 7.71
CA HIS A 482 6.93 -1.74 7.38
C HIS A 482 6.93 -1.18 5.96
N PRO A 483 5.81 -1.22 5.24
CA PRO A 483 5.69 -0.56 3.93
C PRO A 483 6.01 0.95 4.04
N PRO A 484 6.91 1.49 3.21
CA PRO A 484 7.39 2.88 3.29
C PRO A 484 6.32 3.93 2.97
N LEU A 485 5.22 3.53 2.34
CA LEU A 485 4.12 4.39 1.90
C LEU A 485 2.81 3.88 2.49
N ASP A 486 1.77 4.71 2.46
CA ASP A 486 0.41 4.32 2.80
C ASP A 486 -0.57 4.43 1.63
N ILE A 487 -1.85 4.12 1.86
CA ILE A 487 -2.88 4.12 0.82
C ILE A 487 -3.15 5.51 0.22
N VAL A 488 -2.86 6.58 0.97
CA VAL A 488 -2.98 7.96 0.50
C VAL A 488 -1.85 8.29 -0.47
N ASP A 489 -0.63 7.86 -0.14
CA ASP A 489 0.52 7.97 -1.06
C ASP A 489 0.26 7.22 -2.37
N GLY A 490 -0.35 6.04 -2.29
CA GLY A 490 -0.76 5.26 -3.47
C GLY A 490 -1.80 5.98 -4.31
N ALA A 491 -2.83 6.53 -3.68
CA ALA A 491 -3.87 7.29 -4.35
C ALA A 491 -3.28 8.50 -5.07
N ALA A 492 -2.42 9.28 -4.40
CA ALA A 492 -1.75 10.43 -4.97
C ALA A 492 -0.94 10.07 -6.22
N ARG A 493 -0.23 8.93 -6.22
CA ARG A 493 0.53 8.45 -7.39
C ARG A 493 -0.36 8.14 -8.57
N ILE A 494 -1.45 7.42 -8.37
CA ILE A 494 -2.29 6.97 -9.49
C ILE A 494 -3.13 8.09 -10.09
N VAL A 495 -3.39 9.18 -9.36
CA VAL A 495 -4.07 10.35 -9.94
C VAL A 495 -3.09 11.44 -10.40
N ASP A 496 -1.79 11.31 -10.12
CA ASP A 496 -0.78 12.31 -10.46
C ASP A 496 -0.73 12.65 -11.96
N PRO A 497 -0.81 11.70 -12.92
CA PRO A 497 -0.81 12.06 -14.35
C PRO A 497 -1.94 13.03 -14.72
N ILE A 498 -3.08 12.94 -14.02
CA ILE A 498 -4.24 13.81 -14.21
C ILE A 498 -3.98 15.17 -13.53
N ILE A 499 -3.59 15.17 -12.25
CA ILE A 499 -3.41 16.38 -11.45
C ILE A 499 -2.21 17.20 -11.94
N ASP A 500 -1.04 16.58 -12.10
CA ASP A 500 0.17 17.23 -12.62
C ASP A 500 -0.07 17.74 -14.05
N GLY A 501 -0.78 16.94 -14.86
CA GLY A 501 -1.19 17.35 -16.20
C GLY A 501 -2.07 18.60 -16.20
N ALA A 502 -3.08 18.64 -15.33
CA ALA A 502 -3.96 19.81 -15.18
C ALA A 502 -3.22 21.04 -14.66
N ASN A 503 -2.30 20.88 -13.70
CA ASN A 503 -1.55 21.97 -13.10
C ASN A 503 -0.45 22.53 -14.01
N THR A 504 0.22 21.67 -14.79
CA THR A 504 1.40 22.07 -15.58
C THR A 504 1.12 22.23 -17.07
N GLY A 505 -0.01 21.73 -17.56
CA GLY A 505 -0.30 21.61 -19.00
C GLY A 505 0.57 20.59 -19.74
N ARG A 506 1.43 19.84 -19.02
CA ARG A 506 2.28 18.79 -19.60
C ARG A 506 1.70 17.43 -19.26
N HIS A 507 1.23 16.72 -20.27
CA HIS A 507 0.61 15.42 -20.11
C HIS A 507 1.56 14.32 -20.59
N VAL A 508 2.11 13.55 -19.64
CA VAL A 508 2.94 12.38 -19.94
C VAL A 508 2.09 11.27 -20.54
N TRP A 509 2.65 10.49 -21.47
CA TRP A 509 1.96 9.33 -22.07
C TRP A 509 2.95 8.24 -22.45
N GLY A 510 2.46 7.01 -22.53
CA GLY A 510 3.24 5.84 -22.94
C GLY A 510 4.40 5.55 -21.98
N GLN A 511 4.25 5.87 -20.70
CA GLN A 511 5.26 5.61 -19.67
C GLN A 511 4.77 4.57 -18.66
N PHE A 512 5.72 3.87 -18.05
CA PHE A 512 5.53 3.27 -16.74
C PHE A 512 6.10 4.22 -15.69
N LEU A 513 5.25 4.72 -14.81
CA LEU A 513 5.61 5.72 -13.81
C LEU A 513 5.83 5.06 -12.45
N LYS A 514 6.96 5.35 -11.83
CA LYS A 514 7.28 4.98 -10.45
C LYS A 514 7.86 6.19 -9.73
N ASP A 515 7.39 6.44 -8.51
CA ASP A 515 7.81 7.60 -7.71
C ASP A 515 7.65 8.92 -8.50
N TYR A 516 6.54 9.06 -9.22
CA TYR A 516 6.19 10.22 -10.06
C TYR A 516 7.11 10.46 -11.26
N ARG A 517 7.90 9.45 -11.68
CA ARG A 517 8.85 9.57 -12.80
C ARG A 517 8.79 8.34 -13.72
N PRO A 518 9.12 8.49 -15.02
CA PRO A 518 9.32 7.34 -15.89
C PRO A 518 10.34 6.35 -15.34
N THR A 519 10.05 5.06 -15.47
CA THR A 519 10.93 3.95 -15.12
C THR A 519 10.91 2.87 -16.20
N ASP A 520 11.81 1.89 -16.08
CA ASP A 520 11.92 0.78 -17.03
C ASP A 520 10.68 -0.12 -16.98
N TRP A 521 10.31 -0.68 -18.14
CA TRP A 521 9.09 -1.47 -18.34
C TRP A 521 9.03 -2.83 -17.64
#